data_AF-A0A2W4KL26-F1
#
_entry.id   AF-A0A2W4KL26-F1
#
_cell.length_a   1.000
_cell.length_b   1.000
_cell.length_c   1.000
_cell.angle_alpha   90.00
_cell.angle_beta   90.00
_cell.angle_gamma   90.00
#
_symmetry.space_group_name_H-M   'P 1'
#
loop_
_entity.id
_entity.type
_entity.pdbx_description
1 polymer ?
#
loop_
_entity_poly.entity_id
_entity_poly.type
_entity_poly.pdbx_seq_one_letter_code
_entity_poly.pdbx_strand_id
1 'polypeptide(L)'
;MDLTPQERQVLEVVFTALQERGYDPARQLAHFLVTGEPAYITAHRGARTQAQRLDRVRLVEALVRAYLEPQFRPSSSGNDSPHEGGRAGSG
;
A
#
# COMPACT_ATOMS: atom_id res chain seq x y z
N MET A 1 2.94 6.33 -0.21
CA MET A 1 1.49 6.03 -0.23
C MET A 1 0.77 7.11 0.57
N ASP A 2 -0.04 7.93 -0.10
CA ASP A 2 -0.76 9.06 0.49
C ASP A 2 -2.08 8.62 1.15
N LEU A 3 -2.00 7.96 2.31
CA LEU A 3 -3.16 7.68 3.16
C LEU A 3 -3.04 8.46 4.46
N THR A 4 -4.14 9.05 4.90
CA THR A 4 -4.19 9.66 6.24
C THR A 4 -4.11 8.56 7.32
N PRO A 5 -3.62 8.89 8.53
CA PRO A 5 -3.63 7.95 9.65
C PRO A 5 -5.04 7.42 9.97
N GLN A 6 -6.05 8.27 9.83
CA GLN A 6 -7.45 7.94 10.05
C GLN A 6 -7.95 6.88 9.06
N GLU A 7 -7.69 7.05 7.76
CA GLU A 7 -8.10 6.08 6.73
C GLU A 7 -7.39 4.75 6.92
N ARG A 8 -6.09 4.77 7.23
CA ARG A 8 -5.33 3.55 7.54
C ARG A 8 -5.98 2.78 8.69
N GLN A 9 -6.30 3.48 9.79
CA GLN A 9 -6.94 2.87 10.94
C GLN A 9 -8.30 2.25 10.58
N VAL A 10 -9.12 2.94 9.79
CA VAL A 10 -10.41 2.39 9.35
C VAL A 10 -10.21 1.15 8.48
N LEU A 11 -9.25 1.17 7.54
CA LEU A 11 -8.95 0.02 6.69
C LEU A 11 -8.47 -1.19 7.52
N GLU A 12 -7.65 -0.97 8.55
CA GLU A 12 -7.19 -2.00 9.49
C GLU A 12 -8.35 -2.61 10.30
N VAL A 13 -9.27 -1.77 10.79
CA VAL A 13 -10.48 -2.22 11.51
C VAL A 13 -11.35 -3.07 10.59
N VAL A 14 -11.58 -2.61 9.37
CA VAL A 14 -12.40 -3.34 8.38
C VAL A 14 -11.74 -4.68 8.02
N PHE A 15 -10.43 -4.67 7.74
CA PHE A 15 -9.69 -5.88 7.39
C PHE A 15 -9.76 -6.91 8.53
N THR A 16 -9.51 -6.49 9.76
CA THR A 16 -9.60 -7.35 10.95
C THR A 16 -11.02 -7.90 11.14
N ALA A 17 -12.04 -7.05 11.01
CA ALA A 17 -13.42 -7.47 11.19
C ALA A 17 -13.85 -8.51 10.15
N LEU A 18 -13.38 -8.39 8.91
CA LEU A 18 -13.61 -9.36 7.83
C LEU A 18 -12.91 -10.69 8.12
N GLN A 19 -11.65 -10.67 8.57
CA GLN A 19 -10.91 -11.89 8.96
C GLN A 19 -11.63 -12.65 10.07
N GLU A 20 -12.06 -11.97 11.13
CA GLU A 20 -12.75 -12.60 12.27
C GLU A 20 -14.08 -13.24 11.90
N ARG A 21 -14.68 -12.80 10.79
CA ARG A 21 -15.92 -13.35 10.26
C ARG A 21 -15.69 -14.43 9.20
N GLY A 22 -14.44 -14.76 8.89
CA GLY A 22 -14.08 -15.78 7.92
C GLY A 22 -14.27 -15.35 6.47
N TYR A 23 -14.34 -14.03 6.20
CA TYR A 23 -14.36 -13.50 4.84
C TYR A 23 -12.93 -13.32 4.31
N ASP A 24 -12.79 -13.29 2.98
CA ASP A 24 -11.58 -12.80 2.32
C ASP A 24 -11.53 -11.27 2.41
N PRO A 25 -10.68 -10.69 3.28
CA PRO A 25 -10.73 -9.27 3.57
C PRO A 25 -10.30 -8.43 2.38
N ALA A 26 -9.27 -8.88 1.64
CA ALA A 26 -8.75 -8.16 0.49
C ALA A 26 -9.78 -8.12 -0.63
N ARG A 27 -10.40 -9.27 -0.94
CA ARG A 27 -11.46 -9.36 -1.96
C ARG A 27 -12.67 -8.50 -1.60
N GLN A 28 -13.17 -8.60 -0.37
CA GLN A 28 -14.36 -7.85 0.05
C GLN A 28 -14.11 -6.34 0.13
N LEU A 29 -12.95 -5.94 0.65
CA LEU A 29 -12.57 -4.53 0.68
C LEU A 29 -12.41 -3.97 -0.74
N ALA A 30 -11.82 -4.73 -1.68
CA ALA A 30 -11.74 -4.33 -3.08
C ALA A 30 -13.14 -4.17 -3.71
N HIS A 31 -14.05 -5.13 -3.52
CA HIS A 31 -15.44 -4.99 -3.98
C HIS A 31 -16.12 -3.76 -3.39
N PHE A 32 -15.96 -3.50 -2.09
CA PHE A 32 -16.50 -2.31 -1.45
C PHE A 32 -15.94 -1.01 -2.02
N LEU A 33 -14.62 -0.92 -2.22
CA LEU A 33 -13.97 0.28 -2.74
C LEU A 33 -14.43 0.59 -4.18
N VAL A 34 -14.65 -0.44 -5.01
CA VAL A 34 -15.08 -0.28 -6.41
C VAL A 34 -16.58 0.00 -6.52
N THR A 35 -17.43 -0.74 -5.80
CA THR A 35 -18.90 -0.66 -5.95
C THR A 35 -19.55 0.35 -5.01
N GLY A 36 -18.94 0.59 -3.84
CA GLY A 36 -19.54 1.33 -2.74
C GLY A 36 -20.61 0.58 -1.95
N GLU A 37 -20.91 -0.68 -2.27
CA GLU A 37 -21.98 -1.43 -1.62
C GLU A 37 -21.60 -1.87 -0.20
N PRO A 38 -22.31 -1.41 0.85
CA PRO A 38 -21.96 -1.73 2.24
C PRO A 38 -22.12 -3.22 2.61
N ALA A 39 -22.82 -4.01 1.79
CA ALA A 39 -23.03 -5.43 2.00
C ALA A 39 -21.71 -6.24 1.98
N TYR A 40 -20.69 -5.75 1.27
CA TYR A 40 -19.35 -6.34 1.27
C TYR A 40 -18.58 -6.09 2.56
N ILE A 41 -19.05 -5.24 3.47
CA ILE A 41 -18.39 -5.01 4.76
C ILE A 41 -19.28 -5.57 5.87
N THR A 42 -18.70 -6.35 6.78
CA THR A 42 -19.40 -6.83 7.97
C THR A 42 -19.77 -5.71 8.93
N ALA A 43 -20.89 -5.83 9.64
CA ALA A 43 -21.25 -4.92 10.74
C ALA A 43 -20.38 -5.13 12.00
N HIS A 44 -19.64 -6.23 12.06
CA HIS A 44 -18.77 -6.58 13.18
C HIS A 44 -17.77 -5.46 13.49
N ARG A 45 -17.54 -5.19 14.78
CA ARG A 45 -16.68 -4.08 15.27
C ARG A 45 -17.06 -2.68 14.75
N GLY A 46 -18.28 -2.48 14.26
CA GLY A 46 -18.69 -1.23 13.61
C GLY A 46 -17.96 -0.95 12.29
N ALA A 47 -17.31 -1.97 11.70
CA ALA A 47 -16.51 -1.83 10.49
C ALA A 47 -17.31 -1.23 9.33
N ARG A 48 -18.54 -1.69 9.10
CA ARG A 48 -19.42 -1.14 8.05
C ARG A 48 -19.64 0.37 8.20
N THR A 49 -19.99 0.83 9.40
CA THR A 49 -20.25 2.25 9.66
C THR A 49 -18.99 3.09 9.47
N GLN A 50 -17.82 2.57 9.85
CA GLN A 50 -16.56 3.27 9.63
C GLN A 50 -16.19 3.31 8.15
N ALA A 51 -16.33 2.19 7.43
CA ALA A 51 -16.04 2.08 6.00
C ALA A 51 -16.87 3.06 5.16
N GLN A 52 -18.14 3.27 5.53
CA GLN A 52 -19.04 4.20 4.84
C GLN A 52 -18.59 5.68 4.92
N ARG A 53 -17.69 6.03 5.85
CA ARG A 53 -17.13 7.39 5.99
C ARG A 53 -15.91 7.65 5.11
N LEU A 54 -15.40 6.62 4.44
CA LEU A 54 -14.22 6.72 3.58
C LEU A 54 -14.58 7.39 2.24
N ASP A 55 -13.70 8.28 1.78
CA ASP A 55 -13.69 8.70 0.38
C ASP A 55 -13.07 7.58 -0.47
N ARG A 56 -13.93 6.71 -1.01
CA ARG A 56 -13.51 5.53 -1.76
C ARG A 56 -12.75 5.88 -3.03
N VAL A 57 -13.14 6.95 -3.73
CA VAL A 57 -12.50 7.35 -5.00
C VAL A 57 -11.07 7.79 -4.71
N ARG A 58 -10.88 8.64 -3.69
CA ARG A 58 -9.55 9.05 -3.22
C ARG A 58 -8.70 7.84 -2.80
N LEU A 59 -9.27 6.89 -2.06
CA LEU A 59 -8.53 5.69 -1.63
C LEU A 59 -8.07 4.84 -2.81
N VAL A 60 -8.94 4.61 -3.80
CA VAL A 60 -8.56 3.88 -5.02
C VAL A 60 -7.48 4.64 -5.78
N GLU A 61 -7.58 5.96 -5.90
CA GLU A 61 -6.56 6.78 -6.53
C GLU A 61 -5.21 6.67 -5.80
N ALA A 62 -5.21 6.78 -4.46
CA ALA A 62 -4.00 6.63 -3.64
C ALA A 62 -3.36 5.24 -3.78
N LEU A 63 -4.19 4.18 -3.86
CA LEU A 63 -3.74 2.81 -4.09
C LEU A 63 -3.11 2.64 -5.48
N VAL A 64 -3.74 3.16 -6.53
CA VAL A 64 -3.23 3.11 -7.92
C VAL A 64 -1.92 3.88 -8.03
N ARG A 65 -1.85 5.10 -7.47
CA ARG A 65 -0.62 5.90 -7.42
C ARG A 65 0.48 5.16 -6.70
N ALA A 66 0.19 4.60 -5.51
CA ALA A 66 1.20 3.85 -4.76
C ALA A 66 1.69 2.58 -5.47
N TYR A 67 0.84 1.94 -6.27
CA TYR A 67 1.23 0.78 -7.08
C TYR A 67 2.10 1.16 -8.29
N LEU A 68 1.80 2.30 -8.94
CA LEU A 68 2.50 2.77 -10.13
C LEU A 68 3.70 3.66 -9.82
N GLU A 69 3.82 4.18 -8.59
CA GLU A 69 4.95 4.99 -8.14
C GLU A 69 6.22 4.16 -8.37
N PRO A 70 7.10 4.57 -9.32
CA PRO A 70 8.38 3.94 -9.47
C PRO A 70 9.07 4.08 -8.12
N GLN A 71 9.55 2.97 -7.56
CA GLN A 71 10.47 3.02 -6.44
C GLN A 71 11.69 3.78 -6.97
N PHE A 72 11.71 5.10 -6.76
CA PHE A 72 12.82 5.96 -7.11
C PHE A 72 13.99 5.42 -6.31
N ARG A 73 14.74 4.51 -6.94
CA ARG A 73 16.11 4.25 -6.56
C ARG A 73 16.81 5.54 -6.92
N PRO A 74 17.27 6.36 -5.97
CA PRO A 74 18.36 7.23 -6.31
C PRO A 74 19.45 6.28 -6.80
N SER A 75 19.73 6.28 -8.09
CA SER A 75 20.92 5.64 -8.62
C SER A 75 22.08 6.29 -7.87
N SER A 76 22.61 5.59 -6.88
CA SER A 76 23.82 5.98 -6.21
C SER A 76 24.89 6.16 -7.28
N SER A 77 25.34 7.40 -7.45
CA SER A 77 26.72 7.65 -7.84
C SER A 77 27.61 6.80 -6.93
N GLY A 78 28.41 5.96 -7.57
CA GLY A 78 29.35 5.06 -6.92
C GLY A 78 30.31 4.49 -7.94
N ASN A 79 30.85 5.35 -8.82
CA ASN A 79 32.08 5.04 -9.54
C ASN A 79 33.26 5.25 -8.57
N ASP A 80 33.36 4.38 -7.57
CA ASP A 80 34.60 4.16 -6.81
C ASP A 80 35.04 2.74 -7.15
N SER A 81 35.81 2.62 -8.22
CA SER A 81 36.65 1.44 -8.46
C SER A 81 38.08 1.81 -8.08
N PRO A 82 38.68 1.15 -7.06
CA PRO A 82 40.11 1.27 -6.83
C PRO A 82 40.82 0.44 -7.90
N HIS A 83 41.45 1.10 -8.87
CA HIS A 83 42.42 0.44 -9.74
C HIS A 83 43.73 0.26 -8.96
N GLU A 84 43.87 -0.88 -8.28
CA GLU A 84 45.17 -1.43 -7.91
C GLU A 84 45.67 -2.42 -8.97
N GLY A 85 46.97 -2.36 -9.24
CA GLY A 85 47.76 -3.31 -10.04
C GLY A 85 48.19 -2.73 -11.39
N GLY A 86 49.47 -2.65 -11.76
CA GLY A 86 50.72 -3.07 -11.14
C GLY A 86 51.82 -3.01 -12.21
N ARG A 87 53.05 -2.73 -11.76
CA ARG A 87 54.36 -3.10 -12.35
C ARG A 87 54.67 -2.76 -13.83
N ALA A 88 55.63 -1.86 -14.01
CA ALA A 88 56.84 -2.02 -14.86
C ALA A 88 57.84 -0.95 -14.37
N GLY A 89 59.11 -1.21 -14.02
CA GLY A 89 60.03 -2.17 -14.62
C GLY A 89 60.71 -1.51 -15.83
N SER A 90 61.99 -1.16 -15.63
CA SER A 90 63.02 -0.87 -16.64
C SER A 90 63.25 0.60 -17.02
N GLY A 91 64.53 1.01 -16.96
CA GLY A 91 65.07 2.17 -17.68
C GLY A 91 66.13 2.92 -16.90
#